data_AF-A0AAU9WES5-F1
#
_entry.id   AF-A0AAU9WES5-F1
#
_cell.length_a   1.000
_cell.length_b   1.000
_cell.length_c   1.000
_cell.angle_alpha   90.00
_cell.angle_beta   90.00
_cell.angle_gamma   90.00
#
_symmetry.space_group_name_H-M   'P 1'
#
loop_
_entity.id
_entity.type
_entity.pdbx_description
1 polymer ?
#
loop_
_entity_poly.entity_id
_entity_poly.type
_entity_poly.pdbx_seq_one_letter_code
_entity_poly.pdbx_strand_id
1 'polypeptide(L)'
;MASPAKKVRKANFSPAEISVLTEKFEENMDILQSKFTNSITNAKKNKIWEEISEAVNTVGVTARSTQEVRDKWKNLQSHAKREFMNRRRQVVALLPRTHQKPV
;
A
#
# COMPACT_ATOMS: atom_id res chain seq x y z
N MET A 1 0.04 -2.18 42.67
CA MET A 1 0.23 -1.15 41.63
C MET A 1 0.74 -1.82 40.36
N ALA A 2 -0.14 -2.14 39.40
CA ALA A 2 0.28 -2.74 38.12
C ALA A 2 0.74 -1.63 37.18
N SER A 3 2.03 -1.60 36.85
CA SER A 3 2.58 -0.68 35.85
C SER A 3 1.99 -0.99 34.47
N PRO A 4 1.54 -0.01 33.69
CA PRO A 4 1.10 -0.25 32.33
C PRO A 4 2.33 -0.63 31.50
N ALA A 5 2.36 -1.87 31.02
CA ALA A 5 3.38 -2.36 30.10
C ALA A 5 3.45 -1.40 28.89
N LYS A 6 4.56 -0.67 28.78
CA LYS A 6 4.86 0.16 27.61
C LYS A 6 4.85 -0.77 26.40
N LYS A 7 3.81 -0.69 25.57
CA LYS A 7 3.77 -1.38 24.26
C LYS A 7 5.01 -0.92 23.49
N VAL A 8 6.03 -1.79 23.44
CA VAL A 8 7.21 -1.59 22.61
C VAL A 8 6.68 -1.47 21.19
N ARG A 9 6.76 -0.27 20.62
CA ARG A 9 6.31 -0.03 19.25
C ARG A 9 7.19 -0.90 18.36
N LYS A 10 6.57 -1.80 17.59
CA LYS A 10 7.26 -2.57 16.56
C LYS A 10 8.00 -1.58 15.64
N ALA A 11 9.18 -1.97 15.18
CA ALA A 11 9.96 -1.16 14.24
C ALA A 11 9.10 -0.80 13.01
N ASN A 12 9.28 0.41 12.50
CA ASN A 12 8.63 0.85 11.26
C ASN A 12 9.05 -0.06 10.09
N PHE A 13 8.23 -0.11 9.03
CA PHE A 13 8.62 -0.77 7.78
C PHE A 13 9.84 -0.04 7.21
N SER A 14 10.92 -0.77 7.01
CA SER A 14 12.12 -0.31 6.34
C SER A 14 11.83 -0.02 4.86
N PRO A 15 12.67 0.82 4.20
CA PRO A 15 12.54 1.07 2.77
C PRO A 15 12.63 -0.20 1.92
N ALA A 16 13.45 -1.17 2.32
CA ALA A 16 13.60 -2.45 1.63
C ALA A 16 12.31 -3.29 1.70
N GLU A 17 11.69 -3.38 2.88
CA GLU A 17 10.39 -4.05 3.06
C GLU A 17 9.28 -3.38 2.23
N ILE A 18 9.30 -2.05 2.11
CA ILE A 18 8.34 -1.30 1.29
C ILE A 18 8.58 -1.56 -0.20
N SER A 19 9.84 -1.63 -0.63
CA SER A 19 10.21 -1.90 -2.03
C SER A 19 9.71 -3.28 -2.46
N VAL A 20 9.99 -4.32 -1.68
CA VAL A 20 9.53 -5.69 -1.95
C VAL A 20 8.02 -5.78 -1.94
N LEU A 21 7.35 -5.13 -0.97
CA LEU A 21 5.89 -5.08 -0.92
C LEU A 21 5.30 -4.47 -2.20
N THR A 22 5.90 -3.40 -2.72
CA THR A 22 5.40 -2.69 -3.90
C THR A 22 5.64 -3.51 -5.16
N GLU A 23 6.86 -4.02 -5.35
CA GLU A 23 7.24 -4.85 -6.50
C GLU A 23 6.36 -6.10 -6.61
N LYS A 24 6.22 -6.86 -5.51
CA LYS A 24 5.39 -8.08 -5.49
C LYS A 24 3.92 -7.79 -5.68
N PHE A 25 3.44 -6.63 -5.23
CA PHE A 25 2.06 -6.22 -5.49
C PHE A 25 1.84 -5.85 -6.96
N GLU A 26 2.78 -5.13 -7.59
CA GLU A 26 2.72 -4.77 -9.01
C GLU A 26 2.73 -6.01 -9.91
N GLU A 27 3.58 -6.99 -9.62
CA GLU A 27 3.61 -8.29 -10.31
C GLU A 27 2.27 -9.04 -10.25
N ASN A 28 1.51 -8.86 -9.16
CA ASN A 28 0.25 -9.57 -8.91
C ASN A 28 -0.98 -8.65 -9.00
N MET A 29 -0.81 -7.44 -9.53
CA MET A 29 -1.84 -6.40 -9.51
C MET A 29 -3.11 -6.83 -10.25
N ASP A 30 -2.98 -7.52 -11.37
CA ASP A 30 -4.11 -8.00 -12.18
C ASP A 30 -5.04 -8.92 -11.39
N ILE A 31 -4.48 -9.74 -10.50
CA ILE A 31 -5.24 -10.68 -9.67
C ILE A 31 -5.76 -9.96 -8.42
N LEU A 32 -4.94 -9.13 -7.78
CA LEU A 32 -5.30 -8.42 -6.54
C LEU A 32 -6.36 -7.35 -6.76
N GLN A 33 -6.29 -6.59 -7.87
CA GLN A 33 -7.29 -5.60 -8.26
C GLN A 33 -8.44 -6.18 -9.09
N SER A 34 -8.40 -7.47 -9.38
CA SER A 34 -9.45 -8.13 -10.14
C SER A 34 -10.83 -7.91 -9.51
N LYS A 35 -11.82 -7.48 -10.32
CA LYS A 35 -13.22 -7.34 -9.89
C LYS A 35 -13.90 -8.68 -9.63
N PHE A 36 -13.27 -9.79 -10.02
CA PHE A 36 -13.81 -11.13 -9.77
C PHE A 36 -13.76 -11.46 -8.27
N THR A 37 -14.91 -11.87 -7.74
CA THR A 37 -15.15 -12.18 -6.31
C THR A 37 -15.48 -13.66 -6.07
N ASN A 38 -15.16 -14.54 -7.03
CA ASN A 38 -15.35 -15.99 -6.87
C ASN A 38 -14.47 -16.53 -5.73
N SER A 39 -14.94 -17.58 -5.04
CA SER A 39 -14.21 -18.21 -3.92
C SER A 39 -12.79 -18.62 -4.30
N ILE A 40 -12.58 -19.13 -5.52
CA ILE A 40 -11.26 -19.48 -6.06
C ILE A 40 -10.37 -18.23 -6.22
N THR A 41 -10.91 -17.13 -6.72
CA THR A 41 -10.18 -15.86 -6.88
C THR A 41 -9.83 -15.25 -5.53
N ASN A 42 -10.71 -15.35 -4.53
CA ASN A 42 -10.45 -14.88 -3.18
C ASN A 42 -9.36 -15.71 -2.50
N ALA A 43 -9.35 -17.04 -2.69
CA ALA A 43 -8.27 -17.90 -2.22
C ALA A 43 -6.93 -17.55 -2.88
N LYS A 44 -6.91 -17.29 -4.19
CA LYS A 44 -5.70 -16.82 -4.91
C LYS A 44 -5.21 -15.48 -4.38
N LYS A 45 -6.11 -14.50 -4.17
CA LYS A 45 -5.78 -13.21 -3.56
C LYS A 45 -5.16 -13.39 -2.18
N ASN A 46 -5.71 -14.27 -1.35
CA ASN A 46 -5.15 -14.57 -0.03
C ASN A 46 -3.76 -15.17 -0.12
N LYS A 47 -3.56 -16.17 -1.00
CA LYS A 47 -2.26 -16.81 -1.20
C LYS A 47 -1.18 -15.80 -1.64
N ILE A 48 -1.51 -14.93 -2.59
CA ILE A 48 -0.61 -13.87 -3.05
C ILE A 48 -0.23 -12.96 -1.88
N TRP A 49 -1.18 -12.58 -1.02
CA TRP A 49 -0.88 -11.79 0.17
C TRP A 49 0.02 -12.52 1.16
N GLU A 50 -0.15 -13.84 1.31
CA GLU A 50 0.73 -14.67 2.13
C GLU A 50 2.16 -14.67 1.57
N GLU A 51 2.32 -14.89 0.26
CA GLU A 51 3.61 -14.83 -0.45
C GLU A 51 4.28 -13.46 -0.33
N ILE A 52 3.52 -12.37 -0.51
CA ILE A 52 4.01 -11.00 -0.29
C ILE A 52 4.47 -10.84 1.16
N SER A 53 3.70 -11.34 2.13
CA SER A 53 4.06 -11.21 3.54
C SER A 53 5.31 -12.00 3.90
N GLU A 54 5.52 -13.16 3.29
CA GLU A 54 6.72 -13.98 3.48
C GLU A 54 7.95 -13.32 2.86
N ALA A 55 7.83 -12.74 1.65
CA ALA A 55 8.91 -11.99 1.01
C ALA A 55 9.30 -10.75 1.82
N VAL A 56 8.31 -9.99 2.32
CA VAL A 56 8.54 -8.84 3.21
C VAL A 56 9.19 -9.29 4.51
N ASN A 57 8.75 -10.40 5.10
CA ASN A 57 9.33 -10.93 6.33
C ASN A 57 10.77 -11.46 6.15
N THR A 58 11.10 -11.96 4.95
CA THR A 58 12.45 -12.41 4.61
C THR A 58 13.45 -11.26 4.58
N VAL A 59 13.02 -10.09 4.11
CA VAL A 59 13.85 -8.87 4.08
C VAL A 59 13.76 -8.07 5.39
N GLY A 60 12.66 -8.26 6.13
CA GLY A 60 12.41 -7.63 7.40
C GLY A 60 13.18 -8.25 8.55
N VAL A 61 13.46 -7.44 9.57
CA VAL A 61 14.06 -7.91 10.83
C VAL A 61 12.98 -8.44 11.79
N THR A 62 11.70 -8.26 11.47
CA THR A 62 10.57 -8.59 12.35
C THR A 62 9.47 -9.32 11.61
N ALA A 63 9.05 -10.47 12.17
CA ALA A 63 7.85 -11.18 11.76
C ALA A 63 6.61 -10.27 11.81
N ARG A 64 6.11 -9.92 10.63
CA ARG A 64 4.84 -9.19 10.46
C ARG A 64 3.78 -10.13 9.92
N SER A 65 2.57 -10.01 10.45
CA SER A 65 1.44 -10.78 9.94
C SER A 65 1.01 -10.27 8.58
N THR A 66 0.46 -11.16 7.75
CA THR A 66 -0.18 -10.83 6.47
C THR A 66 -1.19 -9.67 6.60
N GLN A 67 -1.90 -9.57 7.72
CA GLN A 67 -2.81 -8.46 7.99
C GLN A 67 -2.07 -7.11 8.14
N GLU A 68 -0.94 -7.08 8.85
CA GLU A 68 -0.13 -5.87 9.01
C GLU A 68 0.44 -5.40 7.66
N VAL A 69 0.83 -6.34 6.80
CA VAL A 69 1.32 -6.06 5.44
C VAL A 69 0.22 -5.49 4.56
N ARG A 70 -0.99 -6.06 4.60
CA ARG A 70 -2.17 -5.53 3.90
C ARG A 70 -2.51 -4.11 4.35
N ASP A 71 -2.49 -3.85 5.65
CA ASP A 71 -2.81 -2.53 6.19
C ASP A 71 -1.71 -1.51 5.86
N LYS A 72 -0.44 -1.94 5.85
CA LYS A 72 0.66 -1.11 5.35
C LYS A 72 0.47 -0.76 3.87
N TRP A 73 0.09 -1.73 3.04
CA TRP A 73 -0.19 -1.48 1.62
C TRP A 73 -1.35 -0.50 1.44
N LYS A 74 -2.46 -0.66 2.16
CA LYS A 74 -3.57 0.31 2.13
C LYS A 74 -3.12 1.71 2.51
N ASN A 75 -2.26 1.83 3.54
CA ASN A 75 -1.71 3.11 3.95
C ASN A 75 -0.77 3.70 2.89
N LEU A 76 0.04 2.86 2.22
CA LEU A 76 0.88 3.26 1.10
C LEU A 76 0.04 3.71 -0.09
N GLN A 77 -1.02 3.00 -0.46
CA GLN A 77 -1.96 3.43 -1.50
C GLN A 77 -2.65 4.74 -1.15
N SER A 78 -3.05 4.92 0.11
CA SER A 78 -3.64 6.17 0.60
C SER A 78 -2.64 7.33 0.51
N HIS A 79 -1.39 7.11 0.94
CA HIS A 79 -0.31 8.07 0.79
C HIS A 79 0.00 8.37 -0.68
N ALA A 80 0.18 7.36 -1.53
CA ALA A 80 0.46 7.50 -2.95
C ALA A 80 -0.69 8.20 -3.69
N LYS A 81 -1.95 7.87 -3.37
CA LYS A 81 -3.13 8.56 -3.90
C LYS A 81 -3.20 10.00 -3.41
N ARG A 82 -2.85 10.29 -2.16
CA ARG A 82 -2.78 11.66 -1.62
C ARG A 82 -1.69 12.46 -2.30
N GLU A 83 -0.49 11.90 -2.45
CA GLU A 83 0.63 12.53 -3.16
C GLU A 83 0.31 12.72 -4.65
N PHE A 84 -0.32 11.74 -5.30
CA PHE A 84 -0.77 11.84 -6.69
C PHE A 84 -1.89 12.88 -6.85
N MET A 85 -2.86 12.95 -5.93
CA MET A 85 -3.91 13.98 -5.91
C MET A 85 -3.33 15.37 -5.62
N ASN A 86 -2.31 15.46 -4.76
CA ASN A 86 -1.63 16.72 -4.44
C ASN A 86 -0.79 17.18 -5.64
N ARG A 87 -0.07 16.26 -6.30
CA ARG A 87 0.64 16.52 -7.55
C ARG A 87 -0.33 16.88 -8.67
N ARG A 88 -1.47 16.21 -8.80
CA ARG A 88 -2.54 16.56 -9.76
C ARG A 88 -3.12 17.95 -9.46
N ARG A 89 -3.33 18.31 -8.19
CA ARG A 89 -3.75 19.67 -7.80
C ARG A 89 -2.69 20.72 -8.13
N GLN A 90 -1.41 20.44 -7.91
CA GLN A 90 -0.32 21.35 -8.27
C GLN A 90 -0.21 21.53 -9.79
N VAL A 91 -0.32 20.46 -10.58
CA VAL A 91 -0.29 20.53 -12.05
C VAL A 91 -1.51 21.28 -12.60
N VAL A 92 -2.70 21.08 -12.03
CA VAL A 92 -3.91 21.84 -12.39
C VAL A 92 -3.84 23.30 -11.93
N ALA A 93 -3.17 23.60 -10.82
CA ALA A 93 -2.95 24.97 -10.35
C ALA A 93 -1.90 25.74 -11.20
N LEU A 94 -1.06 25.03 -11.96
CA LEU A 94 -0.03 25.59 -12.83
C LEU A 94 -0.47 25.72 -14.30
N LEU A 95 -1.66 25.24 -14.67
CA LEU A 95 -2.26 25.55 -15.97
C LEU A 95 -2.85 26.97 -15.90
N PRO A 96 -2.42 27.91 -16.77
CA PRO A 96 -3.07 29.21 -16.82
C PRO A 96 -4.53 28.98 -17.17
N ARG A 97 -5.43 29.47 -16.31
CA ARG A 97 -6.87 29.51 -16.60
C ARG A 97 -7.03 30.26 -17.92
N THR A 98 -7.20 29.54 -19.01
CA THR A 98 -7.55 30.12 -20.30
C THR A 98 -8.95 30.70 -20.15
N HIS A 99 -9.01 31.99 -19.85
CA HIS A 99 -10.21 32.78 -19.97
C HIS A 99 -10.64 32.75 -21.43
N GLN A 100 -11.63 31.91 -21.74
CA GLN A 100 -12.40 32.06 -22.95
C GLN A 100 -13.29 33.29 -22.75
N LYS A 101 -12.95 34.39 -23.44
CA LYS A 101 -13.89 35.50 -23.64
C LYS A 101 -14.65 35.28 -24.96
N PRO A 102 -15.96 35.53 -24.99
CA PRO A 102 -16.82 35.24 -26.13
C PRO A 102 -16.73 36.35 -27.18
N VAL A 103 -16.86 35.97 -28.45
CA VAL A 103 -17.41 36.80 -29.54
C VAL A 103 -18.33 35.92 -30.36
#